data_AF-A0A0Q6A232-F1
#
_entry.id   AF-A0A0Q6A232-F1
#
_cell.length_a   1.000
_cell.length_b   1.000
_cell.length_c   1.000
_cell.angle_alpha   90.00
_cell.angle_beta   90.00
_cell.angle_gamma   90.00
#
_symmetry.space_group_name_H-M   'P 1'
#
loop_
_entity.id
_entity.type
_entity.pdbx_description
1 polymer ?
#
loop_
_entity_poly.entity_id
_entity_poly.type
_entity_poly.pdbx_seq_one_letter_code
_entity_poly.pdbx_strand_id
1 'polypeptide(L)'
;MIKFFIYKLIIILVLISCNKKENINVNKVSEKTSLNKDWQGDILISDLTFVNSINTTCKLNTPFFERSDKQVKDDNLNCTVSKIKFDYEKLNSLKDKTSIGNINPSTEIFIKTTKPKNTENADMYNEATLYVEVNKRVTDSIIIYYSINFSEALTVKERYYYIDKNNLYLLNIAEDESGIVVDNLAKYKIDLNGKIVLANDKKYNTQNNVKKENINLKGEYYSELNEMYITLDFSSADSIIYKEIGNMGKDYNEFLLGVEKHENNKTSLIYKETISGFTGDANAKTIFGVVEQEKGKIFFKSAYLKSKYNKENIEIQK
;
A
#
# COMPACT_ATOMS: atom_id res chain seq x y z
N MET A 1 -33.12 -75.34 -21.48
CA MET A 1 -34.24 -74.37 -21.53
C MET A 1 -34.28 -73.41 -20.32
N ILE A 2 -33.93 -73.86 -19.10
CA ILE A 2 -33.98 -73.04 -17.86
C ILE A 2 -32.95 -71.89 -17.83
N LYS A 3 -31.75 -72.06 -18.40
CA LYS A 3 -30.71 -71.01 -18.42
C LYS A 3 -31.07 -69.77 -19.26
N PHE A 4 -31.96 -69.92 -20.24
CA PHE A 4 -32.39 -68.81 -21.11
C PHE A 4 -33.43 -67.92 -20.43
N PHE A 5 -34.19 -68.45 -19.47
CA PHE A 5 -35.17 -67.70 -18.68
C PHE A 5 -34.50 -66.81 -17.63
N ILE A 6 -33.41 -67.28 -17.02
CA ILE A 6 -32.68 -66.52 -16.00
C ILE A 6 -32.02 -65.27 -16.61
N TYR A 7 -31.50 -65.38 -17.84
CA TYR A 7 -30.87 -64.24 -18.54
C TYR A 7 -31.87 -63.14 -18.92
N LYS A 8 -33.12 -63.52 -19.27
CA LYS A 8 -34.20 -62.54 -19.53
C LYS A 8 -34.69 -61.85 -18.26
N LEU A 9 -34.69 -62.54 -17.11
CA LEU A 9 -35.12 -61.93 -15.83
C LEU A 9 -34.12 -60.87 -15.33
N ILE A 10 -32.81 -61.10 -15.55
CA ILE A 10 -31.75 -60.16 -15.13
C ILE A 10 -31.77 -58.88 -15.98
N ILE A 11 -32.07 -58.97 -17.28
CA ILE A 11 -32.16 -57.79 -18.16
C ILE A 11 -33.35 -56.89 -17.81
N ILE A 12 -34.46 -57.46 -17.33
CA ILE A 12 -35.66 -56.69 -16.93
C ILE A 12 -35.42 -55.92 -15.61
N LEU A 13 -34.61 -56.46 -14.70
CA LEU A 13 -34.29 -55.80 -13.42
C LEU A 13 -33.38 -54.57 -13.57
N VAL A 14 -32.59 -54.48 -14.65
CA VAL A 14 -31.69 -53.34 -14.89
C VAL A 14 -32.43 -52.11 -15.46
N LEU A 15 -33.61 -52.30 -16.05
CA LEU A 15 -34.38 -51.19 -16.66
C LEU A 15 -35.27 -50.42 -15.68
N ILE A 16 -35.41 -50.87 -14.43
CA ILE A 16 -36.25 -50.20 -13.41
C ILE A 16 -35.42 -49.18 -12.57
N SER A 17 -34.09 -49.15 -12.74
CA SER A 17 -33.23 -48.22 -12.02
C SER A 17 -32.88 -46.98 -12.86
N CYS A 18 -33.89 -46.18 -13.22
CA CYS A 18 -33.63 -44.77 -13.54
C CYS A 18 -34.86 -43.87 -13.46
N ASN A 19 -34.66 -42.76 -12.74
CA ASN A 19 -35.40 -41.49 -12.77
C ASN A 19 -36.69 -41.36 -11.94
N LYS A 20 -36.55 -41.48 -10.62
CA LYS A 20 -37.16 -40.44 -9.76
C LYS A 20 -36.31 -39.18 -9.88
N LYS A 21 -36.71 -38.25 -10.75
CA LYS A 21 -36.32 -36.84 -10.59
C LYS A 21 -37.04 -36.34 -9.35
N GLU A 22 -36.39 -36.47 -8.19
CA GLU A 22 -36.72 -35.60 -7.07
C GLU A 22 -36.43 -34.18 -7.55
N ASN A 23 -37.50 -33.43 -7.80
CA ASN A 23 -37.43 -31.98 -7.72
C ASN A 23 -37.10 -31.68 -6.27
N ILE A 24 -35.80 -31.69 -5.95
CA ILE A 24 -35.27 -31.02 -4.79
C ILE A 24 -35.59 -29.56 -5.05
N ASN A 25 -36.76 -29.14 -4.57
CA ASN A 25 -37.05 -27.76 -4.33
C ASN A 25 -36.08 -27.37 -3.22
N VAL A 26 -34.86 -26.99 -3.63
CA VAL A 26 -33.94 -26.27 -2.78
C VAL A 26 -34.71 -25.00 -2.47
N ASN A 27 -35.45 -25.02 -1.37
CA ASN A 27 -35.91 -23.83 -0.71
C ASN A 27 -34.65 -22.98 -0.60
N LYS A 28 -34.55 -21.96 -1.46
CA LYS A 28 -33.64 -20.84 -1.23
C LYS A 28 -34.13 -20.27 0.08
N VAL A 29 -33.58 -20.79 1.19
CA VAL A 29 -33.61 -20.12 2.48
C VAL A 29 -33.04 -18.77 2.15
N SER A 30 -33.90 -17.76 2.05
CA SER A 30 -33.45 -16.42 1.71
C SER A 30 -32.54 -16.03 2.86
N GLU A 31 -31.24 -15.96 2.61
CA GLU A 31 -30.25 -15.48 3.55
C GLU A 31 -30.66 -14.05 3.91
N LYS A 32 -31.41 -13.90 5.00
CA LYS A 32 -31.88 -12.60 5.45
C LYS A 32 -30.74 -11.98 6.24
N THR A 33 -29.82 -11.36 5.51
CA THR A 33 -28.79 -10.50 6.11
C THR A 33 -29.49 -9.39 6.89
N SER A 34 -29.06 -9.17 8.13
CA SER A 34 -29.64 -8.16 9.03
C SER A 34 -28.49 -7.34 9.61
N LEU A 35 -28.22 -6.20 8.98
CA LEU A 35 -27.19 -5.26 9.42
C LEU A 35 -27.83 -4.02 10.01
N ASN A 36 -27.22 -3.49 11.08
CA ASN A 36 -27.58 -2.23 11.68
C ASN A 36 -27.02 -1.07 10.85
N LYS A 37 -27.93 -0.29 10.25
CA LYS A 37 -27.62 0.88 9.41
C LYS A 37 -26.73 1.90 10.10
N ASP A 38 -26.81 2.02 11.42
CA ASP A 38 -26.03 2.99 12.20
C ASP A 38 -24.52 2.68 12.21
N TRP A 39 -24.14 1.48 11.76
CA TRP A 39 -22.75 1.00 11.73
C TRP A 39 -22.33 0.46 10.36
N GLN A 40 -23.09 0.74 9.30
CA GLN A 40 -22.75 0.29 7.95
C GLN A 40 -21.73 1.19 7.25
N GLY A 41 -21.34 2.33 7.83
CA GLY A 41 -20.53 3.33 7.14
C GLY A 41 -21.33 4.12 6.11
N ASP A 42 -20.63 4.76 5.17
CA ASP A 42 -21.26 5.64 4.17
C ASP A 42 -21.35 5.00 2.79
N ILE A 43 -22.57 4.89 2.25
CA ILE A 43 -22.83 4.25 0.94
C ILE A 43 -22.01 4.87 -0.21
N LEU A 44 -21.66 6.16 -0.13
CA LEU A 44 -20.88 6.85 -1.15
C LEU A 44 -19.51 6.20 -1.39
N ILE A 45 -18.95 5.52 -0.40
CA ILE A 45 -17.67 4.79 -0.51
C ILE A 45 -17.75 3.66 -1.54
N SER A 46 -18.94 3.11 -1.80
CA SER A 46 -19.14 2.10 -2.83
C SER A 46 -19.38 2.66 -4.24
N ASP A 47 -19.60 3.98 -4.38
CA ASP A 47 -19.85 4.64 -5.66
C ASP A 47 -18.52 5.07 -6.31
N LEU A 48 -18.18 4.42 -7.42
CA LEU A 48 -16.97 4.72 -8.17
C LEU A 48 -16.96 6.16 -8.71
N THR A 49 -18.12 6.73 -9.05
CA THR A 49 -18.24 8.11 -9.53
C THR A 49 -17.90 9.08 -8.43
N PHE A 50 -18.44 8.86 -7.23
CA PHE A 50 -18.08 9.61 -6.03
C PHE A 50 -16.57 9.53 -5.78
N VAL A 51 -16.00 8.31 -5.70
CA VAL A 51 -14.57 8.10 -5.41
C VAL A 51 -13.68 8.78 -6.47
N ASN A 52 -13.99 8.64 -7.76
CA ASN A 52 -13.22 9.29 -8.83
C ASN A 52 -13.23 10.82 -8.71
N SER A 53 -14.33 11.41 -8.21
CA SER A 53 -14.48 12.86 -8.11
C SER A 53 -13.68 13.50 -6.97
N ILE A 54 -13.24 12.73 -5.97
CA ILE A 54 -12.42 13.22 -4.85
C ILE A 54 -11.13 13.87 -5.38
N ASN A 55 -10.38 13.17 -6.24
CA ASN A 55 -9.12 13.65 -6.81
C ASN A 55 -9.24 14.96 -7.62
N THR A 56 -10.44 15.29 -8.07
CA THR A 56 -10.70 16.51 -8.86
C THR A 56 -11.30 17.63 -8.04
N THR A 57 -12.06 17.31 -6.98
CA THR A 57 -12.84 18.30 -6.23
C THR A 57 -12.18 18.70 -4.91
N CYS A 58 -11.29 17.85 -4.38
CA CYS A 58 -10.61 18.08 -3.11
C CYS A 58 -9.15 18.53 -3.26
N LYS A 59 -8.71 18.83 -4.48
CA LYS A 59 -7.41 19.46 -4.72
C LYS A 59 -7.50 20.96 -4.49
N LEU A 60 -6.52 21.49 -3.78
CA LEU A 60 -6.39 22.92 -3.57
C LEU A 60 -5.82 23.56 -4.83
N ASN A 61 -6.44 24.67 -5.24
CA ASN A 61 -5.98 25.48 -6.38
C ASN A 61 -5.12 26.68 -5.92
N THR A 62 -4.99 26.86 -4.61
CA THR A 62 -4.18 27.91 -3.98
C THR A 62 -3.19 27.29 -3.00
N PRO A 63 -2.08 27.98 -2.68
CA PRO A 63 -1.16 27.52 -1.65
C PRO A 63 -1.90 27.19 -0.34
N PHE A 64 -1.43 26.18 0.37
CA PHE A 64 -2.01 25.77 1.65
C PHE A 64 -1.94 26.91 2.68
N PHE A 65 -0.79 27.59 2.73
CA PHE A 65 -0.52 28.74 3.59
C PHE A 65 -1.19 30.02 3.05
N GLU A 66 -1.55 30.93 3.95
CA GLU A 66 -2.14 32.26 3.63
C GLU A 66 -3.58 32.25 3.08
N ARG A 67 -4.32 31.14 3.24
CA ARG A 67 -5.75 31.09 2.90
C ARG A 67 -6.58 31.84 3.95
N SER A 68 -7.53 32.63 3.48
CA SER A 68 -8.56 33.23 4.35
C SER A 68 -9.56 32.18 4.84
N ASP A 69 -10.18 32.41 6.00
CA ASP A 69 -11.23 31.52 6.54
C ASP A 69 -12.37 31.27 5.54
N LYS A 70 -12.67 32.25 4.69
CA LYS A 70 -13.68 32.12 3.64
C LYS A 70 -13.23 31.11 2.58
N GLN A 71 -11.99 31.19 2.13
CA GLN A 71 -11.44 30.23 1.16
C GLN A 71 -11.41 28.82 1.74
N VAL A 72 -10.98 28.65 2.99
CA VAL A 72 -10.99 27.34 3.65
C VAL A 72 -12.40 26.74 3.69
N LYS A 73 -13.41 27.55 4.03
CA LYS A 73 -14.81 27.09 4.02
C LYS A 73 -15.30 26.72 2.61
N ASP A 74 -14.98 27.54 1.62
CA ASP A 74 -15.38 27.31 0.23
C ASP A 74 -14.69 26.04 -0.32
N ASP A 75 -13.40 25.84 -0.05
CA ASP A 75 -12.64 24.62 -0.39
C ASP A 75 -13.28 23.37 0.24
N ASN A 76 -13.59 23.44 1.54
CA ASN A 76 -14.19 22.32 2.28
C ASN A 76 -15.59 21.95 1.75
N LEU A 77 -16.39 22.95 1.38
CA LEU A 77 -17.72 22.73 0.79
C LEU A 77 -17.64 22.13 -0.62
N ASN A 78 -16.62 22.50 -1.40
CA ASN A 78 -16.42 22.01 -2.76
C ASN A 78 -15.81 20.61 -2.78
N CYS A 79 -15.01 20.25 -1.78
CA CYS A 79 -14.44 18.91 -1.67
C CYS A 79 -15.53 17.85 -1.48
N THR A 80 -15.59 16.88 -2.40
CA THR A 80 -16.64 15.85 -2.39
C THR A 80 -16.60 14.95 -1.16
N VAL A 81 -15.45 14.81 -0.47
CA VAL A 81 -15.36 14.05 0.78
C VAL A 81 -16.31 14.60 1.86
N SER A 82 -16.59 15.91 1.85
CA SER A 82 -17.56 16.54 2.78
C SER A 82 -18.99 16.02 2.66
N LYS A 83 -19.31 15.29 1.57
CA LYS A 83 -20.64 14.66 1.37
C LYS A 83 -20.81 13.37 2.15
N ILE A 84 -19.73 12.81 2.72
CA ILE A 84 -19.80 11.69 3.64
C ILE A 84 -20.52 12.15 4.90
N LYS A 85 -21.60 11.45 5.27
CA LYS A 85 -22.48 11.77 6.40
C LYS A 85 -22.28 10.85 7.59
N PHE A 86 -21.67 9.69 7.38
CA PHE A 86 -21.36 8.79 8.48
C PHE A 86 -20.31 9.44 9.38
N ASP A 87 -20.66 9.64 10.65
CA ASP A 87 -19.72 10.07 11.68
C ASP A 87 -18.76 8.92 12.01
N TYR A 88 -17.54 8.98 11.46
CA TYR A 88 -16.47 8.02 11.73
C TYR A 88 -15.75 8.31 13.05
N GLU A 89 -15.79 9.53 13.57
CA GLU A 89 -15.13 9.88 14.82
C GLU A 89 -15.74 9.14 16.00
N LYS A 90 -17.04 8.82 15.95
CA LYS A 90 -17.69 7.99 16.98
C LYS A 90 -17.01 6.63 17.19
N LEU A 91 -16.30 6.11 16.18
CA LEU A 91 -15.54 4.85 16.27
C LEU A 91 -14.35 4.93 17.24
N ASN A 92 -13.86 6.15 17.53
CA ASN A 92 -12.78 6.39 18.48
C ASN A 92 -13.23 6.17 19.94
N SER A 93 -14.54 6.15 20.17
CA SER A 93 -15.16 6.10 21.49
C SER A 93 -15.84 4.78 21.82
N LEU A 94 -15.66 3.74 21.00
CA LEU A 94 -16.26 2.43 21.26
C LEU A 94 -15.60 1.82 22.50
N LYS A 95 -16.36 1.78 23.60
CA LYS A 95 -15.89 1.18 24.86
C LYS A 95 -15.79 -0.34 24.77
N ASP A 96 -16.63 -0.97 23.94
CA ASP A 96 -16.82 -2.42 23.86
C ASP A 96 -17.07 -2.94 22.43
N LYS A 97 -17.25 -4.26 22.30
CA LYS A 97 -17.76 -4.93 21.09
C LYS A 97 -19.08 -4.28 20.67
N THR A 98 -19.10 -3.70 19.48
CA THR A 98 -20.34 -3.19 18.86
C THR A 98 -20.75 -4.11 17.71
N SER A 99 -21.89 -4.79 17.86
CA SER A 99 -22.42 -5.66 16.82
C SER A 99 -22.96 -4.84 15.66
N ILE A 100 -22.51 -5.16 14.44
CA ILE A 100 -23.10 -4.62 13.20
C ILE A 100 -24.27 -5.51 12.78
N GLY A 101 -24.23 -6.80 13.10
CA GLY A 101 -25.31 -7.75 12.85
C GLY A 101 -24.85 -9.01 12.14
N ASN A 102 -25.78 -9.69 11.50
CA ASN A 102 -25.58 -11.04 10.98
C ASN A 102 -25.61 -11.04 9.45
N ILE A 103 -24.56 -11.58 8.84
CA ILE A 103 -24.50 -11.81 7.39
C ILE A 103 -25.38 -13.02 7.03
N ASN A 104 -25.31 -14.06 7.86
CA ASN A 104 -26.14 -15.25 7.84
C ASN A 104 -26.37 -15.75 9.29
N PRO A 105 -27.20 -16.77 9.53
CA PRO A 105 -27.53 -17.22 10.90
C PRO A 105 -26.31 -17.66 11.74
N SER A 106 -25.24 -18.14 11.11
CA SER A 106 -24.02 -18.59 11.78
C SER A 106 -22.89 -17.57 11.82
N THR A 107 -23.02 -16.44 11.13
CA THR A 107 -21.95 -15.44 10.94
C THR A 107 -22.39 -14.06 11.42
N GLU A 108 -21.83 -13.60 12.53
CA GLU A 108 -21.97 -12.24 13.07
C GLU A 108 -20.74 -11.41 12.66
N ILE A 109 -20.95 -10.12 12.40
CA ILE A 109 -19.88 -9.14 12.31
C ILE A 109 -20.00 -8.07 13.39
N PHE A 110 -18.86 -7.68 13.94
CA PHE A 110 -18.79 -6.66 14.98
C PHE A 110 -17.52 -5.83 14.86
N ILE A 111 -17.52 -4.64 15.43
CA ILE A 111 -16.39 -3.72 15.44
C ILE A 111 -15.88 -3.46 16.85
N LYS A 112 -14.58 -3.15 16.94
CA LYS A 112 -13.92 -2.69 18.15
C LYS A 112 -12.91 -1.60 17.78
N THR A 113 -12.74 -0.61 18.65
CA THR A 113 -11.57 0.26 18.59
C THR A 113 -10.32 -0.58 18.85
N THR A 114 -9.31 -0.41 18.00
CA THR A 114 -8.03 -1.10 18.10
C THR A 114 -6.89 -0.08 18.18
N LYS A 115 -5.70 -0.54 18.55
CA LYS A 115 -4.49 0.29 18.51
C LYS A 115 -3.61 -0.19 17.36
N PRO A 116 -3.07 0.71 16.53
CA PRO A 116 -2.13 0.34 15.49
C PRO A 116 -0.88 -0.27 16.13
N LYS A 117 -0.25 -1.20 15.41
CA LYS A 117 0.99 -1.85 15.88
C LYS A 117 2.25 -1.00 15.64
N ASN A 118 2.19 0.02 14.79
CA ASN A 118 3.35 0.80 14.39
C ASN A 118 2.96 2.28 14.17
N THR A 119 3.13 3.08 15.23
CA THR A 119 2.84 4.53 15.25
C THR A 119 4.11 5.34 15.51
N GLU A 120 5.29 4.76 15.30
CA GLU A 120 6.54 5.52 15.36
C GLU A 120 6.40 6.67 14.35
N ASN A 121 6.40 7.91 14.85
CA ASN A 121 6.22 9.18 14.12
C ASN A 121 4.79 9.67 13.85
N ALA A 122 3.73 9.04 14.40
CA ALA A 122 2.37 9.59 14.31
C ALA A 122 1.99 10.34 15.59
N ASP A 123 1.49 11.58 15.44
CA ASP A 123 1.08 12.43 16.57
C ASP A 123 -0.29 12.06 17.12
N MET A 124 -1.19 11.65 16.22
CA MET A 124 -2.53 11.22 16.56
C MET A 124 -2.91 10.02 15.71
N TYR A 125 -3.51 9.03 16.36
CA TYR A 125 -3.99 7.83 15.68
C TYR A 125 -5.32 7.38 16.25
N ASN A 126 -6.20 6.96 15.35
CA ASN A 126 -7.41 6.24 15.69
C ASN A 126 -7.54 5.04 14.75
N GLU A 127 -8.04 3.91 15.25
CA GLU A 127 -8.21 2.70 14.45
C GLU A 127 -9.43 1.90 14.93
N ALA A 128 -10.21 1.37 13.99
CA ALA A 128 -11.26 0.39 14.28
C ALA A 128 -11.15 -0.83 13.38
N THR A 129 -11.31 -2.00 13.99
CA THR A 129 -11.22 -3.30 13.33
C THR A 129 -12.58 -3.98 13.31
N LEU A 130 -12.97 -4.47 12.14
CA LEU A 130 -14.09 -5.39 11.93
C LEU A 130 -13.61 -6.82 12.21
N TYR A 131 -14.41 -7.57 12.95
CA TYR A 131 -14.20 -8.98 13.23
C TYR A 131 -15.37 -9.79 12.66
N VAL A 132 -15.05 -10.96 12.11
CA VAL A 132 -16.03 -11.92 11.62
C VAL A 132 -16.08 -13.11 12.57
N GLU A 133 -17.25 -13.37 13.15
CA GLU A 133 -17.48 -14.43 14.12
C GLU A 133 -18.38 -15.51 13.51
N VAL A 134 -17.86 -16.73 13.37
CA VAL A 134 -18.63 -17.89 12.91
C VAL A 134 -18.81 -18.84 14.08
N ASN A 135 -20.05 -19.18 14.41
CA ASN A 135 -20.39 -20.06 15.54
C ASN A 135 -19.67 -19.64 16.85
N LYS A 136 -19.67 -18.34 17.15
CA LYS A 136 -19.04 -17.74 18.34
C LYS A 136 -17.50 -17.80 18.37
N ARG A 137 -16.86 -18.05 17.23
CA ARG A 137 -15.40 -18.02 17.09
C ARG A 137 -15.00 -16.98 16.06
N VAL A 138 -14.06 -16.11 16.42
CA VAL A 138 -13.47 -15.16 15.46
C VAL A 138 -12.69 -15.96 14.41
N THR A 139 -13.04 -15.73 13.14
CA THR A 139 -12.47 -16.44 11.98
C THR A 139 -11.54 -15.56 11.16
N ASP A 140 -11.80 -14.26 11.16
CA ASP A 140 -11.02 -13.27 10.44
C ASP A 140 -11.26 -11.85 11.00
N SER A 141 -10.42 -10.90 10.60
CA SER A 141 -10.54 -9.50 10.97
C SER A 141 -9.86 -8.57 9.97
N ILE A 142 -10.37 -7.35 9.83
CA ILE A 142 -9.77 -6.32 8.96
C ILE A 142 -9.93 -4.92 9.56
N ILE A 143 -8.90 -4.08 9.42
CA ILE A 143 -8.97 -2.66 9.79
C ILE A 143 -9.86 -1.94 8.78
N ILE A 144 -11.00 -1.45 9.25
CA ILE A 144 -12.02 -0.79 8.42
C ILE A 144 -11.97 0.73 8.53
N TYR A 145 -11.35 1.26 9.59
CA TYR A 145 -11.18 2.69 9.77
C TYR A 145 -9.84 2.96 10.42
N TYR A 146 -9.17 4.00 9.93
CA TYR A 146 -8.12 4.68 10.66
C TYR A 146 -8.07 6.15 10.28
N SER A 147 -7.55 6.97 11.17
CA SER A 147 -7.10 8.34 10.87
C SER A 147 -5.78 8.54 11.58
N ILE A 148 -4.72 8.81 10.81
CA ILE A 148 -3.35 8.94 11.29
C ILE A 148 -2.82 10.29 10.84
N ASN A 149 -2.41 11.11 11.80
CA ASN A 149 -1.83 12.42 11.55
C ASN A 149 -0.31 12.39 11.76
N PHE A 150 0.43 12.82 10.74
CA PHE A 150 1.88 13.01 10.76
C PHE A 150 2.16 14.52 10.64
N SER A 151 2.24 15.22 11.77
CA SER A 151 2.40 16.67 11.80
C SER A 151 3.72 17.13 11.19
N GLU A 152 4.81 16.38 11.39
CA GLU A 152 6.13 16.68 10.81
C GLU A 152 6.12 16.63 9.27
N ALA A 153 5.30 15.74 8.70
CA ALA A 153 5.15 15.58 7.26
C ALA A 153 3.95 16.34 6.68
N LEU A 154 3.22 17.08 7.52
CA LEU A 154 1.97 17.77 7.17
C LEU A 154 1.01 16.87 6.38
N THR A 155 0.93 15.60 6.78
CA THR A 155 0.19 14.57 6.05
C THR A 155 -0.78 13.86 6.98
N VAL A 156 -2.02 13.70 6.52
CA VAL A 156 -3.04 12.87 7.17
C VAL A 156 -3.36 11.68 6.27
N LYS A 157 -3.47 10.49 6.86
CA LYS A 157 -3.91 9.28 6.15
C LYS A 157 -5.15 8.74 6.80
N GLU A 158 -6.18 8.51 5.99
CA GLU A 158 -7.46 8.04 6.47
C GLU A 158 -7.96 6.84 5.67
N ARG A 159 -8.75 6.01 6.35
CA ARG A 159 -9.51 4.93 5.74
C ARG A 159 -10.94 5.01 6.18
N TYR A 160 -11.85 4.97 5.22
CA TYR A 160 -13.30 4.89 5.44
C TYR A 160 -13.84 3.55 4.96
N TYR A 161 -15.01 3.14 5.46
CA TYR A 161 -15.65 1.89 5.05
C TYR A 161 -17.13 2.01 4.72
N TYR A 162 -17.60 1.05 3.93
CA TYR A 162 -19.03 0.78 3.80
C TYR A 162 -19.30 -0.72 3.76
N ILE A 163 -20.34 -1.18 4.45
CA ILE A 163 -20.74 -2.59 4.50
C ILE A 163 -22.16 -2.74 3.93
N ASP A 164 -22.29 -3.50 2.86
CA ASP A 164 -23.57 -3.92 2.30
C ASP A 164 -23.63 -5.45 2.15
N LYS A 165 -24.50 -6.07 2.95
CA LYS A 165 -24.65 -7.52 3.06
C LYS A 165 -23.32 -8.19 3.45
N ASN A 166 -22.71 -8.91 2.52
CA ASN A 166 -21.40 -9.53 2.69
C ASN A 166 -20.28 -8.80 1.94
N ASN A 167 -20.56 -7.63 1.37
CA ASN A 167 -19.54 -6.79 0.73
C ASN A 167 -19.03 -5.75 1.73
N LEU A 168 -17.72 -5.55 1.72
CA LEU A 168 -17.04 -4.50 2.47
C LEU A 168 -16.25 -3.66 1.45
N TYR A 169 -16.48 -2.35 1.47
CA TYR A 169 -15.75 -1.38 0.65
C TYR A 169 -14.84 -0.58 1.58
N LEU A 170 -13.56 -0.44 1.22
CA LEU A 170 -12.57 0.35 1.95
C LEU A 170 -12.00 1.40 1.02
N LEU A 171 -12.09 2.66 1.43
CA LEU A 171 -11.54 3.81 0.72
C LEU A 171 -10.38 4.39 1.54
N ASN A 172 -9.17 4.35 0.98
CA ASN A 172 -8.01 5.02 1.57
C ASN A 172 -7.79 6.36 0.88
N ILE A 173 -7.63 7.41 1.68
CA ILE A 173 -7.25 8.73 1.21
C ILE A 173 -6.00 9.22 1.96
N ALA A 174 -5.28 10.13 1.33
CA ALA A 174 -4.22 10.92 1.94
C ALA A 174 -4.53 12.40 1.73
N GLU A 175 -4.24 13.21 2.72
CA GLU A 175 -4.31 14.66 2.67
C GLU A 175 -2.93 15.24 2.93
N ASP A 176 -2.51 16.16 2.07
CA ASP A 176 -1.30 16.96 2.23
C ASP A 176 -1.58 18.43 1.91
N GLU A 177 -0.53 19.25 1.79
CA GLU A 177 -0.63 20.67 1.43
C GLU A 177 -1.32 20.93 0.07
N SER A 178 -1.44 19.93 -0.80
CA SER A 178 -2.13 20.02 -2.09
C SER A 178 -3.61 19.61 -2.01
N GLY A 179 -4.08 19.17 -0.85
CA GLY A 179 -5.44 18.70 -0.60
C GLY A 179 -5.56 17.17 -0.52
N ILE A 180 -6.77 16.66 -0.78
CA ILE A 180 -7.07 15.23 -0.59
C ILE A 180 -6.93 14.47 -1.91
N VAL A 181 -6.24 13.32 -1.82
CA VAL A 181 -6.09 12.35 -2.90
C VAL A 181 -6.53 10.96 -2.46
N VAL A 182 -7.13 10.21 -3.38
CA VAL A 182 -7.47 8.80 -3.21
C VAL A 182 -6.23 7.96 -3.46
N ASP A 183 -5.88 7.12 -2.50
CA ASP A 183 -4.80 6.15 -2.66
C ASP A 183 -5.34 4.84 -3.24
N ASN A 184 -6.43 4.35 -2.67
CA ASN A 184 -6.94 3.00 -2.90
C ASN A 184 -8.44 2.90 -2.66
N LEU A 185 -9.13 2.13 -3.50
CA LEU A 185 -10.48 1.63 -3.26
C LEU A 185 -10.47 0.11 -3.38
N ALA A 186 -10.70 -0.58 -2.27
CA ALA A 186 -10.74 -2.03 -2.22
C ALA A 186 -12.15 -2.52 -1.88
N LYS A 187 -12.58 -3.57 -2.57
CA LYS A 187 -13.81 -4.31 -2.28
C LYS A 187 -13.44 -5.69 -1.80
N TYR A 188 -13.94 -6.06 -0.64
CA TYR A 188 -13.85 -7.38 -0.05
C TYR A 188 -15.22 -8.04 -0.01
N LYS A 189 -15.20 -9.37 0.09
CA LYS A 189 -16.39 -10.19 0.32
C LYS A 189 -16.13 -11.13 1.49
N ILE A 190 -17.09 -11.22 2.40
CA ILE A 190 -17.08 -12.19 3.49
C ILE A 190 -17.71 -13.47 2.97
N ASP A 191 -16.94 -14.56 2.95
CA ASP A 191 -17.41 -15.87 2.49
C ASP A 191 -18.23 -16.60 3.58
N LEU A 192 -18.76 -17.78 3.24
CA LEU A 192 -19.57 -18.58 4.15
C LEU A 192 -18.77 -19.14 5.34
N ASN A 193 -17.45 -19.19 5.24
CA ASN A 193 -16.55 -19.64 6.31
C ASN A 193 -16.09 -18.48 7.20
N GLY A 194 -16.58 -17.26 6.94
CA GLY A 194 -16.21 -16.05 7.66
C GLY A 194 -14.87 -15.44 7.23
N LYS A 195 -14.28 -15.87 6.11
CA LYS A 195 -13.05 -15.28 5.58
C LYS A 195 -13.33 -14.03 4.77
N ILE A 196 -12.49 -13.01 4.97
CA ILE A 196 -12.54 -11.73 4.26
C ILE A 196 -11.64 -11.84 3.04
N VAL A 197 -12.24 -11.97 1.86
CA VAL A 197 -11.51 -12.18 0.61
C VAL A 197 -11.55 -10.93 -0.24
N LEU A 198 -10.40 -10.49 -0.76
CA LEU A 198 -10.33 -9.38 -1.69
C LEU A 198 -11.03 -9.76 -3.00
N ALA A 199 -12.05 -9.00 -3.38
CA ALA A 199 -12.83 -9.22 -4.60
C ALA A 199 -12.42 -8.27 -5.73
N ASN A 200 -12.08 -7.02 -5.40
CA ASN A 200 -11.58 -6.04 -6.36
C ASN A 200 -10.69 -5.02 -5.64
N ASP A 201 -9.70 -4.46 -6.34
CA ASP A 201 -8.81 -3.40 -5.84
C ASP A 201 -8.54 -2.43 -6.99
N LYS A 202 -8.74 -1.13 -6.74
CA LYS A 202 -8.32 -0.05 -7.62
C LYS A 202 -7.40 0.90 -6.87
N LYS A 203 -6.14 0.95 -7.31
CA LYS A 203 -5.14 1.93 -6.86
C LYS A 203 -5.20 3.17 -7.74
N TYR A 204 -5.23 4.34 -7.11
CA TYR A 204 -5.38 5.64 -7.78
C TYR A 204 -4.06 6.40 -7.75
N ASN A 205 -3.39 6.40 -6.59
CA ASN A 205 -2.01 6.84 -6.49
C ASN A 205 -1.06 5.69 -6.75
N THR A 206 -0.66 5.54 -8.01
CA THR A 206 0.68 5.04 -8.33
C THR A 206 1.71 6.17 -8.34
N GLN A 207 1.38 7.38 -7.86
CA GLN A 207 2.32 8.51 -7.80
C GLN A 207 3.28 8.49 -6.59
N ASN A 208 3.16 7.49 -5.71
CA ASN A 208 4.26 7.03 -4.85
C ASN A 208 4.66 5.57 -5.11
N ASN A 209 4.29 5.04 -6.28
CA ASN A 209 5.23 4.17 -6.96
C ASN A 209 6.24 5.11 -7.64
N VAL A 210 7.24 5.60 -6.88
CA VAL A 210 8.59 5.32 -7.39
C VAL A 210 8.50 3.84 -7.66
N LYS A 211 8.42 3.43 -8.93
CA LYS A 211 8.49 2.01 -9.26
C LYS A 211 9.56 1.48 -8.31
N LYS A 212 9.30 0.37 -7.63
CA LYS A 212 10.42 -0.44 -7.12
C LYS A 212 11.18 -0.98 -8.35
N GLU A 213 11.65 -0.09 -9.20
CA GLU A 213 12.83 -0.27 -10.00
C GLU A 213 13.91 -0.32 -8.94
N ASN A 214 14.31 -1.55 -8.63
CA ASN A 214 15.69 -1.74 -8.22
C ASN A 214 16.51 -0.90 -9.19
N ILE A 215 17.31 0.00 -8.65
CA ILE A 215 18.26 0.81 -9.42
C ILE A 215 19.14 -0.18 -10.17
N ASN A 216 18.78 -0.48 -11.42
CA ASN A 216 19.51 -1.38 -12.30
C ASN A 216 20.40 -0.50 -13.18
N LEU A 217 21.33 0.18 -12.52
CA LEU A 217 22.35 0.96 -13.21
C LEU A 217 23.29 -0.03 -13.89
N LYS A 218 23.56 0.23 -15.15
CA LYS A 218 24.56 -0.48 -15.93
C LYS A 218 25.44 0.51 -16.64
N GLY A 219 26.74 0.25 -16.59
CA GLY A 219 27.78 1.09 -17.16
C GLY A 219 28.27 2.16 -16.18
N GLU A 220 29.04 3.08 -16.72
CA GLU A 220 29.70 4.14 -15.98
C GLU A 220 28.81 5.37 -15.87
N TYR A 221 28.84 6.02 -14.70
CA TYR A 221 28.17 7.28 -14.44
C TYR A 221 29.19 8.26 -13.90
N TYR A 222 29.09 9.53 -14.28
CA TYR A 222 30.04 10.57 -13.90
C TYR A 222 29.36 11.80 -13.33
N SER A 223 30.13 12.57 -12.56
CA SER A 223 29.77 13.93 -12.13
C SER A 223 31.01 14.79 -12.12
N GLU A 224 30.84 16.04 -12.53
CA GLU A 224 31.89 17.05 -12.45
C GLU A 224 31.97 17.61 -11.03
N LEU A 225 33.18 17.69 -10.48
CA LEU A 225 33.52 18.26 -9.19
C LEU A 225 34.64 19.30 -9.38
N ASN A 226 34.27 20.54 -9.67
CA ASN A 226 35.23 21.63 -9.93
C ASN A 226 36.25 21.26 -11.02
N GLU A 227 37.48 20.90 -10.64
CA GLU A 227 38.63 20.54 -11.49
C GLU A 227 38.87 19.02 -11.60
N MET A 228 37.88 18.21 -11.22
CA MET A 228 37.92 16.76 -11.28
C MET A 228 36.58 16.21 -11.74
N TYR A 229 36.62 14.95 -12.16
CA TYR A 229 35.46 14.13 -12.42
C TYR A 229 35.48 12.99 -11.41
N ILE A 230 34.30 12.60 -10.93
CA ILE A 230 34.14 11.31 -10.28
C ILE A 230 33.41 10.37 -11.22
N THR A 231 33.75 9.09 -11.18
CA THR A 231 32.99 8.07 -11.89
C THR A 231 32.60 6.92 -10.97
N LEU A 232 31.46 6.30 -11.27
CA LEU A 232 30.93 5.11 -10.63
C LEU A 232 30.59 4.10 -11.72
N ASP A 233 31.31 3.00 -11.77
CA ASP A 233 31.10 1.92 -12.73
C ASP A 233 30.22 0.81 -12.14
N PHE A 234 29.00 0.67 -12.67
CA PHE A 234 28.03 -0.37 -12.32
C PHE A 234 28.04 -1.54 -13.32
N SER A 235 29.17 -1.81 -13.98
CA SER A 235 29.28 -2.93 -14.92
C SER A 235 29.23 -4.31 -14.25
N SER A 236 29.52 -4.38 -12.94
CA SER A 236 29.39 -5.58 -12.12
C SER A 236 28.19 -5.46 -11.15
N ALA A 237 27.51 -6.58 -10.91
CA ALA A 237 26.30 -6.60 -10.07
C ALA A 237 26.61 -6.40 -8.58
N ASP A 238 27.75 -6.92 -8.12
CA ASP A 238 28.09 -6.99 -6.69
C ASP A 238 29.20 -6.02 -6.28
N SER A 239 29.79 -5.33 -7.25
CA SER A 239 30.92 -4.44 -7.03
C SER A 239 30.86 -3.22 -7.94
N ILE A 240 31.18 -2.06 -7.39
CA ILE A 240 31.21 -0.78 -8.09
C ILE A 240 32.61 -0.20 -7.99
N ILE A 241 33.16 0.27 -9.11
CA ILE A 241 34.44 0.98 -9.11
C ILE A 241 34.15 2.46 -8.99
N TYR A 242 34.69 3.10 -7.95
CA TYR A 242 34.70 4.54 -7.82
C TYR A 242 36.04 5.10 -8.28
N LYS A 243 36.02 6.13 -9.12
CA LYS A 243 37.23 6.83 -9.58
C LYS A 243 37.16 8.33 -9.31
N GLU A 244 38.32 8.91 -9.08
CA GLU A 244 38.56 10.35 -9.16
C GLU A 244 39.56 10.63 -10.27
N ILE A 245 39.16 11.45 -11.23
CA ILE A 245 39.91 11.73 -12.44
C ILE A 245 40.18 13.23 -12.50
N GLY A 246 41.45 13.61 -12.63
CA GLY A 246 41.83 15.01 -12.81
C GLY A 246 41.47 15.60 -14.16
N ASN A 247 41.54 16.93 -14.27
CA ASN A 247 41.45 17.69 -15.52
C ASN A 247 42.36 17.20 -16.67
N MET A 248 43.41 16.41 -16.40
CA MET A 248 44.28 15.80 -17.43
C MET A 248 43.95 14.33 -17.73
N GLY A 249 42.82 13.81 -17.26
CA GLY A 249 42.44 12.41 -17.44
C GLY A 249 43.26 11.42 -16.60
N LYS A 250 43.96 11.91 -15.57
CA LYS A 250 44.76 11.07 -14.68
C LYS A 250 43.91 10.60 -13.50
N ASP A 251 43.86 9.29 -13.30
CA ASP A 251 43.23 8.66 -12.13
C ASP A 251 44.06 8.98 -10.87
N TYR A 252 43.42 9.62 -9.88
CA TYR A 252 44.02 9.95 -8.60
C TYR A 252 43.71 8.92 -7.53
N ASN A 253 42.46 8.46 -7.48
CA ASN A 253 41.99 7.45 -6.54
C ASN A 253 41.02 6.51 -7.25
N GLU A 254 41.16 5.23 -6.95
CA GLU A 254 40.29 4.18 -7.45
C GLU A 254 39.96 3.22 -6.30
N PHE A 255 38.68 3.06 -6.01
CA PHE A 255 38.19 2.24 -4.91
C PHE A 255 37.23 1.17 -5.42
N LEU A 256 37.37 -0.03 -4.87
CA LEU A 256 36.35 -1.05 -4.99
C LEU A 256 35.31 -0.84 -3.89
N LEU A 257 34.06 -0.70 -4.30
CA LEU A 257 32.91 -0.60 -3.42
C LEU A 257 32.06 -1.88 -3.53
N GLY A 258 31.60 -2.39 -2.41
CA GLY A 258 30.62 -3.47 -2.37
C GLY A 258 29.21 -2.91 -2.17
N VAL A 259 28.22 -3.63 -2.65
CA VAL A 259 26.82 -3.33 -2.33
C VAL A 259 26.45 -3.97 -1.00
N GLU A 260 26.03 -3.18 -0.03
CA GLU A 260 25.58 -3.68 1.28
C GLU A 260 24.08 -3.96 1.29
N LYS A 261 23.28 -3.01 0.79
CA LYS A 261 21.82 -3.10 0.82
C LYS A 261 21.20 -2.38 -0.36
N HIS A 262 20.17 -2.98 -0.92
CA HIS A 262 19.19 -2.31 -1.77
C HIS A 262 17.89 -2.13 -0.99
N GLU A 263 17.45 -0.89 -0.85
CA GLU A 263 16.19 -0.57 -0.19
C GLU A 263 15.61 0.67 -0.83
N ASN A 264 14.36 0.61 -1.31
CA ASN A 264 13.58 1.75 -1.78
C ASN A 264 14.40 2.79 -2.58
N ASN A 265 14.57 2.57 -3.88
CA ASN A 265 15.30 3.47 -4.80
C ASN A 265 16.66 3.97 -4.26
N LYS A 266 17.31 3.18 -3.40
CA LYS A 266 18.64 3.45 -2.84
C LYS A 266 19.50 2.21 -2.85
N THR A 267 20.78 2.40 -3.15
CA THR A 267 21.83 1.39 -3.07
C THR A 267 22.92 1.91 -2.14
N SER A 268 23.08 1.26 -0.99
CA SER A 268 24.14 1.57 -0.03
C SER A 268 25.44 0.89 -0.44
N LEU A 269 26.49 1.68 -0.55
CA LEU A 269 27.83 1.26 -0.96
C LEU A 269 28.77 1.28 0.23
N ILE A 270 29.52 0.20 0.38
CA ILE A 270 30.54 0.06 1.42
C ILE A 270 31.92 -0.02 0.78
N TYR A 271 32.89 0.63 1.40
CA TYR A 271 34.27 0.54 0.95
C TYR A 271 34.79 -0.90 1.14
N LYS A 272 35.48 -1.45 0.15
CA LYS A 272 36.12 -2.77 0.23
C LYS A 272 37.64 -2.65 0.22
N GLU A 273 38.18 -2.03 -0.82
CA GLU A 273 39.63 -1.91 -1.00
C GLU A 273 39.99 -0.70 -1.86
N THR A 274 41.25 -0.27 -1.74
CA THR A 274 41.86 0.71 -2.63
C THR A 274 42.55 -0.05 -3.75
N ILE A 275 42.14 0.21 -4.98
CA ILE A 275 42.77 -0.33 -6.19
C ILE A 275 44.00 0.52 -6.51
N SER A 276 43.85 1.84 -6.48
CA SER A 276 44.95 2.79 -6.68
C SER A 276 44.70 4.12 -5.94
N GLY A 277 45.77 4.86 -5.64
CA GLY A 277 45.70 6.13 -4.92
C GLY A 277 45.86 6.02 -3.40
N PHE A 278 45.30 6.98 -2.67
CA PHE A 278 45.36 7.10 -1.22
C PHE A 278 43.97 6.94 -0.60
N THR A 279 43.82 5.95 0.29
CA THR A 279 42.54 5.61 0.93
C THR A 279 41.92 6.80 1.69
N GLY A 280 42.72 7.58 2.42
CA GLY A 280 42.22 8.70 3.23
C GLY A 280 41.02 8.31 4.11
N ASP A 281 39.99 9.15 4.14
CA ASP A 281 38.74 8.91 4.88
C ASP A 281 37.77 7.93 4.19
N ALA A 282 38.14 7.34 3.05
CA ALA A 282 37.25 6.45 2.29
C ALA A 282 36.84 5.20 3.09
N ASN A 283 37.72 4.72 3.97
CA ASN A 283 37.48 3.54 4.82
C ASN A 283 37.00 3.90 6.25
N ALA A 284 36.86 5.18 6.57
CA ALA A 284 36.58 5.63 7.94
C ALA A 284 35.14 5.37 8.39
N LYS A 285 34.24 5.01 7.46
CA LYS A 285 32.81 4.81 7.73
C LYS A 285 32.35 3.43 7.30
N THR A 286 31.32 2.93 7.99
CA THR A 286 30.63 1.68 7.61
C THR A 286 30.02 1.77 6.21
N ILE A 287 29.51 2.95 5.81
CA ILE A 287 28.94 3.23 4.49
C ILE A 287 29.78 4.30 3.78
N PHE A 288 30.27 3.99 2.58
CA PHE A 288 31.01 4.91 1.71
C PHE A 288 30.09 5.94 1.04
N GLY A 289 28.93 5.51 0.58
CA GLY A 289 27.91 6.40 0.01
C GLY A 289 26.62 5.68 -0.36
N VAL A 290 25.62 6.44 -0.77
CA VAL A 290 24.30 5.96 -1.18
C VAL A 290 24.00 6.50 -2.57
N VAL A 291 23.67 5.61 -3.49
CA VAL A 291 23.17 5.97 -4.82
C VAL A 291 21.66 5.93 -4.79
N GLU A 292 20.98 7.00 -5.16
CA GLU A 292 19.53 7.10 -5.12
C GLU A 292 18.96 7.65 -6.43
N GLN A 293 17.76 7.23 -6.79
CA GLN A 293 17.06 7.71 -7.99
C GLN A 293 15.84 8.51 -7.58
N GLU A 294 15.78 9.79 -7.92
CA GLU A 294 14.65 10.68 -7.61
C GLU A 294 14.22 11.43 -8.87
N LYS A 295 12.92 11.36 -9.21
CA LYS A 295 12.30 12.09 -10.33
C LYS A 295 13.04 11.90 -11.69
N GLY A 296 13.56 10.70 -11.93
CA GLY A 296 14.28 10.36 -13.17
C GLY A 296 15.76 10.76 -13.20
N LYS A 297 16.28 11.36 -12.12
CA LYS A 297 17.69 11.70 -11.92
C LYS A 297 18.35 10.74 -10.95
N ILE A 298 19.66 10.59 -11.04
CA ILE A 298 20.45 9.73 -10.15
C ILE A 298 21.39 10.61 -9.34
N PHE A 299 21.41 10.37 -8.03
CA PHE A 299 22.20 11.12 -7.09
C PHE A 299 23.16 10.19 -6.35
N PHE A 300 24.38 10.65 -6.09
CA PHE A 300 25.34 9.99 -5.24
C PHE A 300 25.57 10.85 -3.99
N LYS A 301 25.21 10.30 -2.84
CA LYS A 301 25.39 10.91 -1.52
C LYS A 301 26.57 10.25 -0.81
N SER A 302 27.59 11.02 -0.44
CA SER A 302 28.77 10.45 0.22
C SER A 302 29.38 11.43 1.21
N ALA A 303 29.61 10.94 2.43
CA ALA A 303 30.34 11.69 3.44
C ALA A 303 31.82 11.86 3.10
N TYR A 304 32.39 10.93 2.31
CA TYR A 304 33.74 11.06 1.78
C TYR A 304 33.85 12.30 0.87
N LEU A 305 32.91 12.45 -0.06
CA LEU A 305 32.83 13.64 -0.92
C LEU A 305 32.58 14.92 -0.11
N LYS A 306 31.78 14.85 0.96
CA LYS A 306 31.58 15.98 1.86
C LYS A 306 32.88 16.41 2.56
N SER A 307 33.65 15.46 3.08
CA SER A 307 34.93 15.74 3.75
C SER A 307 35.94 16.34 2.78
N LYS A 308 36.10 15.73 1.61
CA LYS A 308 37.17 16.06 0.65
C LYS A 308 36.86 17.23 -0.27
N TYR A 309 35.61 17.36 -0.70
CA TYR A 309 35.19 18.32 -1.74
C TYR A 309 34.11 19.29 -1.28
N ASN A 310 33.68 19.22 -0.01
CA ASN A 310 32.54 19.98 0.51
C ASN A 310 31.23 19.76 -0.28
N LYS A 311 31.08 18.60 -0.92
CA LYS A 311 29.91 18.20 -1.72
C LYS A 311 29.37 16.88 -1.21
N GLU A 312 28.27 16.91 -0.47
CA GLU A 312 27.69 15.69 0.09
C GLU A 312 26.79 14.94 -0.89
N ASN A 313 26.10 15.67 -1.75
CA ASN A 313 25.12 15.14 -2.69
C ASN A 313 25.39 15.70 -4.08
N ILE A 314 25.55 14.83 -5.07
CA ILE A 314 25.82 15.20 -6.46
C ILE A 314 24.95 14.40 -7.41
N GLU A 315 24.54 15.03 -8.50
CA GLU A 315 23.84 14.35 -9.60
C GLU A 315 24.87 13.64 -10.46
N ILE A 316 24.69 12.33 -10.69
CA ILE A 316 25.53 11.54 -11.59
C ILE A 316 24.76 11.23 -12.87
N GLN A 317 25.44 11.34 -14.00
CA GLN A 317 24.87 11.18 -15.34
C GLN A 317 25.60 10.06 -16.08
N LYS A 318 24.91 9.39 -16.99
CA LYS A 318 25.47 8.30 -17.79
C LYS A 318 26.30 8.85 -18.94
#